data_AF-A0A177MRH2-F1
#
_entry.id   AF-A0A177MRH2-F1
#
_cell.length_a   1.000
_cell.length_b   1.000
_cell.length_c   1.000
_cell.angle_alpha   90.00
_cell.angle_beta   90.00
_cell.angle_gamma   90.00
#
_symmetry.space_group_name_H-M   'P 1'
#
loop_
_entity.id
_entity.type
_entity.pdbx_description
1 polymer ?
#
loop_
_entity_poly.entity_id
_entity_poly.type
_entity_poly.pdbx_seq_one_letter_code
_entity_poly.pdbx_strand_id
1 'polypeptide(L)'
;MSNQPRNNPVKTRNLPMPIDVNQVYGLSEQSWKVLTDVTFPTAKTPEAIMMALDYCKARKLDIFKKPVHVVPMWSAALGRNVETVWPSIMEIQTTASRTGLWAGMDRPVWGPDVTRTFTGRYKDDNEQWQESSVTVTFPEWVAVTVYRIVGGKRCAFTEEVYWQEAYSTAGGKNSQVPTAMWIKRPKGQLAKCGKAASLRAAFPEECGYAAEEMDGKSIDDMNDSSVINGTASRIDEADVIDDAIVGSVEPPRVIDLSMIPPKVQKAVSELVRRTALAGAWKAAYDYANNKFKGLDLTYAIAELDKASASAKAASTKGDVNHQPIDASGMPPASDPASEALNKARETLGSARQS
;
A
#
# COMPACT_ATOMS: atom_id res chain seq x y z
N MET A 1 37.79 0.07 -33.48
CA MET A 1 36.53 0.43 -34.16
C MET A 1 35.89 1.54 -33.36
N SER A 2 35.72 2.71 -33.98
CA SER A 2 35.33 3.97 -33.35
C SER A 2 33.89 3.91 -32.82
N ASN A 3 33.70 4.21 -31.53
CA ASN A 3 32.39 4.28 -30.89
C ASN A 3 31.87 5.71 -31.01
N GLN A 4 31.20 6.03 -32.13
CA GLN A 4 30.50 7.31 -32.28
C GLN A 4 29.22 7.29 -31.43
N PRO A 5 28.96 8.33 -30.62
CA PRO A 5 27.67 8.46 -29.94
C PRO A 5 26.58 8.69 -30.99
N ARG A 6 25.61 7.77 -31.09
CA ARG A 6 24.40 7.94 -31.90
C ARG A 6 23.59 9.10 -31.34
N ASN A 7 23.85 10.29 -31.82
CA ASN A 7 23.06 11.49 -31.55
C ASN A 7 21.78 11.43 -32.43
N ASN A 8 20.84 10.56 -32.07
CA ASN A 8 19.52 10.61 -32.68
C ASN A 8 18.86 11.93 -32.26
N PRO A 9 18.43 12.81 -33.19
CA PRO A 9 17.66 13.97 -32.82
C PRO A 9 16.40 13.49 -32.09
N VAL A 10 16.11 14.10 -30.93
CA VAL A 10 14.84 13.89 -30.24
C VAL A 10 13.75 14.17 -31.26
N LYS A 11 12.98 13.15 -31.64
CA LYS A 11 11.78 13.34 -32.48
C LYS A 11 10.86 14.27 -31.68
N THR A 12 10.91 15.57 -31.96
CA THR A 12 9.97 16.53 -31.40
C THR A 12 8.62 16.16 -31.98
N ARG A 13 7.80 15.49 -31.17
CA ARG A 13 6.40 15.25 -31.52
C ARG A 13 5.74 16.61 -31.46
N ASN A 14 5.45 17.18 -32.63
CA ASN A 14 4.73 18.44 -32.72
C ASN A 14 3.28 18.19 -32.27
N LEU A 15 3.04 18.24 -30.95
CA LEU A 15 1.71 18.12 -30.38
C LEU A 15 1.01 19.47 -30.59
N PRO A 16 -0.08 19.53 -31.39
CA PRO A 16 -0.75 20.80 -31.66
C PRO A 16 -1.32 21.36 -30.37
N MET A 17 -1.26 22.69 -30.21
CA MET A 17 -1.85 23.38 -29.06
C MET A 17 -3.37 23.38 -29.19
N PRO A 18 -4.11 22.82 -28.23
CA PRO A 18 -5.57 22.92 -28.20
C PRO A 18 -6.03 24.38 -28.02
N ILE A 19 -7.16 24.74 -28.64
CA ILE A 19 -7.66 26.13 -28.72
C ILE A 19 -7.95 26.72 -27.33
N ASP A 20 -8.44 25.88 -26.43
CA ASP A 20 -8.81 26.22 -25.07
C ASP A 20 -7.61 26.49 -24.16
N VAL A 21 -6.40 26.00 -24.50
CA VAL A 21 -5.24 26.16 -23.63
C VAL A 21 -4.90 27.64 -23.37
N ASN A 22 -4.99 28.48 -24.40
CA ASN A 22 -4.77 29.92 -24.23
C ASN A 22 -5.88 30.54 -23.35
N GLN A 23 -7.14 30.20 -23.62
CA GLN A 23 -8.29 30.79 -22.92
C GLN A 23 -8.37 30.37 -21.45
N VAL A 24 -8.07 29.11 -21.14
CA VAL A 24 -8.25 28.50 -19.82
C VAL A 24 -7.02 28.67 -18.91
N TYR A 25 -5.82 28.68 -19.50
CA TYR A 25 -4.55 28.72 -18.77
C TYR A 25 -3.67 29.93 -19.08
N GLY A 26 -4.06 30.77 -20.04
CA GLY A 26 -3.28 31.95 -20.43
C GLY A 26 -1.94 31.64 -21.08
N LEU A 27 -1.74 30.42 -21.60
CA LEU A 27 -0.47 30.00 -22.19
C LEU A 27 -0.34 30.44 -23.65
N SER A 28 0.85 30.89 -24.02
CA SER A 28 1.21 31.17 -25.43
C SER A 28 1.62 29.88 -26.16
N GLU A 29 1.67 29.95 -27.50
CA GLU A 29 2.20 28.84 -28.32
C GLU A 29 3.65 28.47 -27.96
N GLN A 30 4.50 29.46 -27.62
CA GLN A 30 5.87 29.19 -27.18
C GLN A 30 5.89 28.46 -25.83
N SER A 31 4.98 28.84 -24.92
CA SER A 31 4.85 28.17 -23.61
C SER A 31 4.38 26.73 -23.78
N TRP A 32 3.42 26.50 -24.69
CA TRP A 32 3.00 25.15 -25.07
C TRP A 32 4.17 24.33 -25.62
N LYS A 33 4.98 24.91 -26.52
CA LYS A 33 6.19 24.25 -27.05
C LYS A 33 7.19 23.86 -25.96
N VAL A 34 7.35 24.69 -24.93
CA VAL A 34 8.18 24.33 -23.76
C VAL A 34 7.57 23.15 -22.98
N LEU A 35 6.25 23.08 -22.87
CA LEU A 35 5.57 21.94 -22.23
C LEU A 35 5.79 20.66 -23.05
N THR A 36 5.64 20.70 -24.37
CA THR A 36 5.77 19.52 -25.23
C THR A 36 7.22 19.06 -25.39
N ASP A 37 8.15 19.99 -25.61
CA ASP A 37 9.52 19.64 -26.03
C ASP A 37 10.47 19.44 -24.84
N VAL A 38 10.22 20.12 -23.72
CA VAL A 38 11.14 20.14 -22.56
C VAL A 38 10.51 19.52 -21.32
N THR A 39 9.29 19.90 -20.99
CA THR A 39 8.67 19.49 -19.71
C THR A 39 8.16 18.05 -19.78
N PHE A 40 7.41 17.72 -20.84
CA PHE A 40 6.78 16.43 -21.09
C PHE A 40 7.17 15.83 -22.45
N PRO A 41 8.47 15.63 -22.75
CA PRO A 41 8.94 15.16 -24.05
C PRO A 41 8.46 13.76 -24.43
N THR A 42 8.00 12.98 -23.44
CA THR A 42 7.50 11.63 -23.63
C THR A 42 5.99 11.56 -23.85
N ALA A 43 5.27 12.67 -23.64
CA ALA A 43 3.83 12.73 -23.86
C ALA A 43 3.51 12.46 -25.34
N LYS A 44 2.43 11.71 -25.58
CA LYS A 44 1.98 11.30 -26.91
C LYS A 44 0.76 12.11 -27.36
N THR A 45 0.02 12.69 -26.42
CA THR A 45 -1.25 13.37 -26.67
C THR A 45 -1.28 14.76 -26.02
N PRO A 46 -1.88 15.78 -26.67
CA PRO A 46 -2.15 17.07 -26.03
C PRO A 46 -2.99 16.92 -24.75
N GLU A 47 -3.94 15.99 -24.75
CA GLU A 47 -4.85 15.73 -23.64
C GLU A 47 -4.11 15.31 -22.36
N ALA A 48 -3.00 14.55 -22.47
CA ALA A 48 -2.17 14.22 -21.33
C ALA A 48 -1.50 15.44 -20.69
N ILE A 49 -1.09 16.42 -21.49
CA ILE A 49 -0.52 17.68 -21.00
C ILE A 49 -1.63 18.56 -20.40
N MET A 50 -2.83 18.54 -20.98
CA MET A 50 -3.99 19.24 -20.41
C MET A 50 -4.37 18.67 -19.04
N MET A 51 -4.39 17.35 -18.86
CA MET A 51 -4.61 16.73 -17.54
C MET A 51 -3.56 17.18 -16.52
N ALA A 52 -2.29 17.33 -16.94
CA ALA A 52 -1.23 17.84 -16.08
C ALA A 52 -1.44 19.32 -15.72
N LEU A 53 -1.92 20.13 -16.66
CA LEU A 53 -2.29 21.53 -16.43
C LEU A 53 -3.46 21.65 -15.45
N ASP A 54 -4.52 20.86 -15.63
CA ASP A 54 -5.67 20.82 -14.72
C ASP A 54 -5.25 20.43 -13.30
N TYR A 55 -4.43 19.38 -13.17
CA TYR A 55 -3.86 18.97 -11.88
C TYR A 55 -3.13 20.13 -11.19
N CYS A 56 -2.22 20.79 -11.92
CA CYS A 56 -1.42 21.87 -11.38
C CYS A 56 -2.27 23.10 -11.03
N LYS A 57 -3.26 23.44 -11.86
CA LYS A 57 -4.20 24.54 -11.61
C LYS A 57 -5.01 24.30 -10.34
N ALA A 58 -5.59 23.11 -10.18
CA ALA A 58 -6.36 22.74 -9.00
C ALA A 58 -5.53 22.80 -7.70
N ARG A 59 -4.25 22.39 -7.77
CA ARG A 59 -3.31 22.36 -6.62
C ARG A 59 -2.49 23.65 -6.45
N LYS A 60 -2.70 24.67 -7.28
CA LYS A 60 -1.90 25.92 -7.31
C LYS A 60 -0.39 25.63 -7.41
N LEU A 61 -0.01 24.80 -8.38
CA LEU A 61 1.36 24.42 -8.69
C LEU A 61 1.79 25.05 -10.01
N ASP A 62 3.09 25.35 -10.11
CA ASP A 62 3.70 25.82 -11.35
C ASP A 62 4.06 24.62 -12.23
N ILE A 63 3.35 24.46 -13.36
CA ILE A 63 3.55 23.36 -14.30
C ILE A 63 4.99 23.31 -14.84
N PHE A 64 5.67 24.45 -14.99
CA PHE A 64 7.02 24.52 -15.55
C PHE A 64 8.10 24.03 -14.59
N LYS A 65 7.79 23.92 -13.29
CA LYS A 65 8.65 23.24 -12.31
C LYS A 65 8.56 21.72 -12.39
N LYS A 66 7.73 21.19 -13.30
CA LYS A 66 7.48 19.76 -13.50
C LYS A 66 7.09 19.04 -12.20
N PRO A 67 6.04 19.49 -11.50
CA PRO A 67 5.56 18.86 -10.28
C PRO A 67 4.96 17.46 -10.56
N VAL A 68 4.52 17.18 -11.79
CA VAL A 68 3.91 15.90 -12.17
C VAL A 68 4.68 15.23 -13.33
N HIS A 69 4.43 13.95 -13.52
CA HIS A 69 4.89 13.17 -14.67
C HIS A 69 3.71 12.60 -15.45
N VAL A 70 3.85 12.57 -16.79
CA VAL A 70 2.96 11.81 -17.67
C VAL A 70 3.53 10.40 -17.78
N VAL A 71 2.84 9.42 -17.21
CA VAL A 71 3.25 8.01 -17.14
C VAL A 71 2.29 7.17 -17.99
N PRO A 72 2.80 6.44 -19.00
CA PRO A 72 1.98 5.49 -19.75
C PRO A 72 1.74 4.23 -18.91
N MET A 73 0.48 3.95 -18.60
CA MET A 73 0.06 2.80 -17.79
C MET A 73 -0.76 1.83 -18.62
N TRP A 74 -0.51 0.52 -18.48
CA TRP A 74 -1.30 -0.49 -19.20
C TRP A 74 -2.72 -0.56 -18.61
N SER A 75 -3.73 -0.45 -19.48
CA SER A 75 -5.14 -0.71 -19.16
C SER A 75 -5.55 -2.04 -19.80
N ALA A 76 -5.89 -3.05 -18.99
CA ALA A 76 -6.40 -4.32 -19.53
C ALA A 76 -7.76 -4.10 -20.21
N ALA A 77 -8.62 -3.26 -19.63
CA ALA A 77 -9.94 -2.94 -20.17
C ALA A 77 -9.88 -2.36 -21.61
N LEU A 78 -8.87 -1.52 -21.91
CA LEU A 78 -8.69 -0.92 -23.23
C LEU A 78 -7.67 -1.66 -24.10
N GLY A 79 -7.00 -2.69 -23.57
CA GLY A 79 -5.97 -3.45 -24.28
C GLY A 79 -4.78 -2.61 -24.76
N ARG A 80 -4.49 -1.48 -24.11
CA ARG A 80 -3.44 -0.54 -24.52
C ARG A 80 -2.89 0.28 -23.36
N ASN A 81 -1.72 0.89 -23.57
CA ASN A 81 -1.21 1.91 -22.67
C ASN A 81 -2.03 3.20 -22.79
N VAL A 82 -2.41 3.75 -21.65
CA VAL A 82 -3.10 5.04 -21.50
C VAL A 82 -2.17 5.99 -20.76
N GLU A 83 -2.10 7.24 -21.20
CA GLU A 83 -1.32 8.26 -20.51
C GLU A 83 -2.07 8.71 -19.27
N THR A 84 -1.38 8.66 -18.12
CA THR A 84 -1.90 9.09 -16.82
C THR A 84 -0.97 10.14 -16.22
N VAL A 85 -1.48 10.94 -15.29
CA VAL A 85 -0.71 11.99 -14.62
C VAL A 85 -0.47 11.59 -13.18
N TRP A 86 0.78 11.57 -12.76
CA TRP A 86 1.19 11.20 -11.40
C TRP A 86 2.01 12.31 -10.74
N PRO A 87 1.82 12.57 -9.44
CA PRO A 87 2.65 13.50 -8.69
C PRO A 87 4.11 13.03 -8.67
N SER A 88 5.07 13.93 -8.90
CA SER A 88 6.47 13.63 -8.65
C SER A 88 6.79 13.69 -7.16
N ILE A 89 7.92 13.13 -6.75
CA ILE A 89 8.45 13.37 -5.40
C ILE A 89 8.58 14.87 -5.05
N MET A 90 8.84 15.75 -6.03
CA MET A 90 8.92 17.20 -5.80
C MET A 90 7.56 17.80 -5.43
N GLU A 91 6.48 17.33 -6.04
CA GLU A 91 5.13 17.78 -5.70
C GLU A 91 4.75 17.34 -4.30
N ILE A 92 4.98 16.08 -3.97
CA ILE A 92 4.66 15.52 -2.64
C ILE A 92 5.39 16.30 -1.55
N GLN A 93 6.67 16.62 -1.77
CA GLN A 93 7.45 17.48 -0.89
C GLN A 93 6.89 18.90 -0.79
N THR A 94 6.48 19.48 -1.91
CA THR A 94 5.91 20.83 -1.96
C THR A 94 4.62 20.89 -1.16
N THR A 95 3.74 19.90 -1.35
CA THR A 95 2.47 19.78 -0.63
C THR A 95 2.72 19.57 0.87
N ALA A 96 3.59 18.63 1.26
CA ALA A 96 3.97 18.42 2.66
C ALA A 96 4.54 19.70 3.30
N SER A 97 5.40 20.44 2.58
CA SER A 97 5.96 21.70 3.07
C SER A 97 4.91 22.79 3.24
N ARG A 98 3.91 22.86 2.35
CA ARG A 98 2.84 23.88 2.41
C ARG A 98 1.90 23.70 3.60
N THR A 99 1.86 22.51 4.20
CA THR A 99 1.09 22.27 5.45
C THR A 99 1.66 23.04 6.65
N GLY A 100 2.93 23.47 6.60
CA GLY A 100 3.62 24.03 7.76
C GLY A 100 3.99 23.01 8.85
N LEU A 101 3.58 21.75 8.71
CA LEU A 101 3.81 20.69 9.69
C LEU A 101 5.04 19.83 9.39
N TRP A 102 5.68 19.97 8.23
CA TRP A 102 6.90 19.22 7.91
C TRP A 102 8.09 19.70 8.74
N ALA A 103 8.60 18.82 9.61
CA ALA A 103 9.68 19.06 10.55
C ALA A 103 11.01 18.40 10.15
N GLY A 104 11.28 18.29 8.84
CA GLY A 104 12.53 17.75 8.29
C GLY A 104 12.51 16.25 8.00
N MET A 105 13.66 15.72 7.60
CA MET A 105 13.87 14.31 7.26
C MET A 105 15.31 13.90 7.58
N ASP A 106 15.52 12.62 7.86
CA ASP A 106 16.85 12.06 7.96
C ASP A 106 17.39 11.63 6.59
N ARG A 107 18.71 11.41 6.53
CA ARG A 107 19.33 10.76 5.39
C ARG A 107 18.78 9.33 5.22
N PRO A 108 18.69 8.82 3.98
CA PRO A 108 18.31 7.42 3.76
C PRO A 108 19.29 6.46 4.43
N VAL A 109 18.73 5.43 5.08
CA VAL A 109 19.44 4.25 5.57
C VAL A 109 19.24 3.13 4.57
N TRP A 110 20.29 2.35 4.34
CA TRP A 110 20.32 1.35 3.27
C TRP A 110 20.53 -0.04 3.85
N GLY A 111 19.82 -1.01 3.26
CA GLY A 111 20.13 -2.42 3.41
C GLY A 111 21.44 -2.82 2.72
N PRO A 112 21.85 -4.10 2.85
CA PRO A 112 23.04 -4.61 2.19
C PRO A 112 22.93 -4.52 0.67
N ASP A 113 24.07 -4.37 -0.01
CA ASP A 113 24.11 -4.40 -1.47
C ASP A 113 23.97 -5.85 -1.97
N VAL A 114 22.99 -6.07 -2.85
CA VAL A 114 22.70 -7.34 -3.52
C VAL A 114 23.07 -7.20 -4.99
N THR A 115 23.76 -8.22 -5.54
CA THR A 115 24.05 -8.29 -6.97
C THR A 115 23.25 -9.40 -7.61
N ARG A 116 22.49 -9.07 -8.65
CA ARG A 116 21.63 -10.03 -9.34
C ARG A 116 21.62 -9.79 -10.84
N THR A 117 21.53 -10.88 -11.59
CA THR A 117 21.34 -10.86 -13.05
C THR A 117 19.86 -10.97 -13.37
N PHE A 118 19.38 -10.04 -14.19
CA PHE A 118 18.01 -9.97 -14.68
C PHE A 118 17.99 -10.26 -16.17
N THR A 119 17.10 -11.14 -16.58
CA THR A 119 16.92 -11.54 -17.98
C THR A 119 15.49 -11.28 -18.42
N GLY A 120 15.30 -10.96 -19.69
CA GLY A 120 13.98 -10.74 -20.26
C GLY A 120 14.05 -10.19 -21.66
N ARG A 121 12.88 -9.86 -22.21
CA ARG A 121 12.76 -9.31 -23.57
C ARG A 121 12.22 -7.89 -23.50
N TYR A 122 12.80 -6.99 -24.29
CA TYR A 122 12.31 -5.62 -24.43
C TYR A 122 12.15 -5.26 -25.90
N LYS A 123 11.32 -4.27 -26.20
CA LYS A 123 11.23 -3.69 -27.55
C LYS A 123 12.25 -2.58 -27.69
N ASP A 124 13.07 -2.65 -28.73
CA ASP A 124 13.95 -1.54 -29.11
C ASP A 124 13.18 -0.38 -29.76
N ASP A 125 13.91 0.68 -30.13
CA ASP A 125 13.34 1.87 -30.78
C ASP A 125 12.63 1.58 -32.12
N ASN A 126 12.90 0.41 -32.73
CA ASN A 126 12.28 -0.06 -33.96
C ASN A 126 11.11 -1.04 -33.69
N GLU A 127 10.65 -1.12 -32.43
CA GLU A 127 9.61 -2.02 -31.94
C GLU A 127 9.94 -3.51 -32.06
N GLN A 128 11.22 -3.86 -32.25
CA GLN A 128 11.66 -5.25 -32.36
C GLN A 128 11.98 -5.82 -30.98
N TRP A 129 11.52 -7.04 -30.73
CA TRP A 129 11.80 -7.75 -29.48
C TRP A 129 13.25 -8.24 -29.44
N GLN A 130 14.00 -7.78 -28.44
CA GLN A 130 15.36 -8.21 -28.17
C GLN A 130 15.45 -8.89 -26.80
N GLU A 131 16.23 -9.96 -26.71
CA GLU A 131 16.64 -10.54 -25.43
C GLU A 131 17.71 -9.68 -24.79
N SER A 132 17.62 -9.53 -23.46
CA SER A 132 18.56 -8.76 -22.66
C SER A 132 18.86 -9.49 -21.37
N SER A 133 20.11 -9.39 -20.96
CA SER A 133 20.60 -9.85 -19.67
C SER A 133 21.46 -8.75 -19.07
N VAL A 134 21.14 -8.32 -17.85
CA VAL A 134 21.88 -7.26 -17.15
C VAL A 134 22.11 -7.65 -15.70
N THR A 135 23.36 -7.51 -15.25
CA THR A 135 23.71 -7.66 -13.84
C THR A 135 23.70 -6.29 -13.17
N VAL A 136 22.93 -6.16 -12.10
CA VAL A 136 22.79 -4.91 -11.34
C VAL A 136 23.12 -5.17 -9.88
N THR A 137 23.91 -4.27 -9.29
CA THR A 137 24.14 -4.20 -7.85
C THR A 137 23.29 -3.09 -7.26
N PHE A 138 22.44 -3.41 -6.29
CA PHE A 138 21.47 -2.51 -5.70
C PHE A 138 21.30 -2.80 -4.20
N PRO A 139 20.93 -1.82 -3.36
CA PRO A 139 20.61 -2.07 -1.96
C PRO A 139 19.34 -2.91 -1.87
N GLU A 140 19.28 -3.87 -0.96
CA GLU A 140 18.10 -4.71 -0.76
C GLU A 140 16.85 -3.87 -0.43
N TRP A 141 17.02 -2.87 0.42
CA TRP A 141 15.97 -1.95 0.85
C TRP A 141 16.54 -0.55 1.16
N VAL A 142 15.65 0.42 1.26
CA VAL A 142 15.93 1.75 1.82
C VAL A 142 14.88 2.08 2.88
N ALA A 143 15.31 2.74 3.96
CA ALA A 143 14.42 3.35 4.93
C ALA A 143 14.71 4.86 4.99
N VAL A 144 13.65 5.67 4.97
CA VAL A 144 13.74 7.13 5.09
C VAL A 144 12.87 7.57 6.26
N THR A 145 13.37 8.43 7.13
CA THR A 145 12.56 8.99 8.23
C THR A 145 12.14 10.41 7.89
N VAL A 146 10.83 10.65 7.84
CA VAL A 146 10.22 11.97 7.70
C VAL A 146 9.63 12.38 9.05
N TYR A 147 9.77 13.65 9.41
CA TYR A 147 9.23 14.16 10.66
C TYR A 147 8.05 15.10 10.40
N ARG A 148 6.96 14.92 11.12
CA ARG A 148 5.80 15.82 11.10
C ARG A 148 5.47 16.31 12.51
N ILE A 149 5.03 17.56 12.63
CA ILE A 149 4.45 18.08 13.88
C ILE A 149 3.02 17.52 14.03
N VAL A 150 2.79 16.78 15.11
CA VAL A 150 1.48 16.23 15.48
C VAL A 150 1.20 16.64 16.93
N GLY A 151 0.15 17.42 17.15
CA GLY A 151 -0.18 17.95 18.50
C GLY A 151 0.99 18.73 19.13
N GLY A 152 1.69 19.54 18.35
CA GLY A 152 2.86 20.32 18.81
C GLY A 152 4.16 19.52 19.01
N LYS A 153 4.14 18.19 18.82
CA LYS A 153 5.31 17.32 19.00
C LYS A 153 5.86 16.87 17.65
N ARG A 154 7.18 16.79 17.53
CA ARG A 154 7.85 16.23 16.35
C ARG A 154 7.79 14.70 16.39
N CYS A 155 7.03 14.11 15.48
CA CYS A 155 6.85 12.66 15.35
C CYS A 155 7.58 12.12 14.11
N ALA A 156 8.20 10.96 14.24
CA ALA A 156 8.90 10.26 13.16
C ALA A 156 7.98 9.29 12.43
N PHE A 157 8.08 9.29 11.10
CA PHE A 157 7.40 8.35 10.21
C PHE A 157 8.46 7.76 9.29
N THR A 158 8.63 6.45 9.36
CA THR A 158 9.68 5.73 8.63
C THR A 158 9.07 4.58 7.86
N GLU A 159 9.23 4.61 6.55
CA GLU A 159 8.84 3.49 5.69
C GLU A 159 10.09 2.84 5.09
N GLU A 160 10.08 1.51 5.09
CA GLU A 160 11.09 0.68 4.43
C GLU A 160 10.55 0.22 3.07
N VAL A 161 11.34 0.39 2.01
CA VAL A 161 10.97 0.02 0.65
C VAL A 161 12.02 -0.92 0.08
N TYR A 162 11.60 -2.11 -0.33
CA TYR A 162 12.46 -3.12 -0.93
C TYR A 162 12.65 -2.86 -2.43
N TRP A 163 13.88 -3.00 -2.90
CA TRP A 163 14.21 -2.72 -4.29
C TRP A 163 13.43 -3.62 -5.25
N GLN A 164 13.32 -4.91 -4.92
CA GLN A 164 12.64 -5.90 -5.76
C GLN A 164 11.12 -5.67 -5.87
N GLU A 165 10.53 -4.93 -4.93
CA GLU A 165 9.10 -4.60 -4.95
C GLU A 165 8.83 -3.27 -5.67
N ALA A 166 9.85 -2.41 -5.77
CA ALA A 166 9.71 -1.05 -6.28
C ALA A 166 10.19 -0.87 -7.73
N TYR A 167 11.17 -1.65 -8.18
CA TYR A 167 11.79 -1.38 -9.47
C TYR A 167 10.84 -1.57 -10.65
N SER A 168 10.95 -0.67 -11.64
CA SER A 168 10.19 -0.73 -12.87
C SER A 168 10.87 -1.66 -13.88
N THR A 169 10.10 -2.50 -14.56
CA THR A 169 10.59 -3.43 -15.59
C THR A 169 10.46 -2.86 -17.01
N ALA A 170 11.51 -2.97 -17.81
CA ALA A 170 11.49 -2.73 -19.25
C ALA A 170 10.91 -3.94 -20.00
N GLY A 171 10.06 -3.71 -21.00
CA GLY A 171 9.49 -4.78 -21.84
C GLY A 171 8.12 -5.31 -21.42
N GLY A 172 7.48 -4.69 -20.44
CA GLY A 172 6.13 -5.04 -19.97
C GLY A 172 6.09 -6.28 -19.09
N LYS A 173 4.89 -6.85 -18.89
CA LYS A 173 4.60 -7.90 -17.88
C LYS A 173 5.49 -9.16 -17.96
N ASN A 174 6.10 -9.44 -19.11
CA ASN A 174 6.85 -10.67 -19.36
C ASN A 174 8.38 -10.49 -19.21
N SER A 175 8.84 -9.33 -18.75
CA SER A 175 10.27 -9.05 -18.62
C SER A 175 10.60 -8.66 -17.19
N GLN A 176 11.71 -9.21 -16.68
CA GLN A 176 12.25 -8.87 -15.37
C GLN A 176 13.41 -7.87 -15.45
N VAL A 177 13.76 -7.44 -16.66
CA VAL A 177 14.87 -6.50 -16.90
C VAL A 177 14.46 -5.13 -16.35
N PRO A 178 15.24 -4.51 -15.45
CA PRO A 178 14.91 -3.17 -14.94
C PRO A 178 14.98 -2.09 -16.03
N THR A 179 14.26 -0.98 -15.89
CA THR A 179 14.41 0.14 -16.83
C THR A 179 15.81 0.76 -16.75
N ALA A 180 16.20 1.49 -17.81
CA ALA A 180 17.51 2.13 -17.90
C ALA A 180 17.85 3.02 -16.69
N MET A 181 16.84 3.65 -16.08
CA MET A 181 17.04 4.51 -14.94
C MET A 181 17.35 3.73 -13.65
N TRP A 182 16.69 2.58 -13.45
CA TRP A 182 16.95 1.66 -12.34
C TRP A 182 18.31 0.97 -12.48
N ILE A 183 18.76 0.68 -13.71
CA ILE A 183 20.11 0.16 -13.98
C ILE A 183 21.19 1.22 -13.67
N LYS A 184 21.00 2.46 -14.15
CA LYS A 184 22.00 3.53 -14.02
C LYS A 184 22.08 4.11 -12.61
N ARG A 185 20.96 4.20 -11.91
CA ARG A 185 20.83 4.87 -10.61
C ARG A 185 20.01 4.04 -9.61
N PRO A 186 20.39 2.79 -9.29
CA PRO A 186 19.59 1.90 -8.46
C PRO A 186 19.30 2.48 -7.07
N LYS A 187 20.35 2.96 -6.36
CA LYS A 187 20.20 3.66 -5.08
C LYS A 187 19.37 4.94 -5.23
N GLY A 188 19.63 5.73 -6.27
CA GLY A 188 18.94 7.00 -6.49
C GLY A 188 17.44 6.85 -6.71
N GLN A 189 17.02 5.85 -7.50
CA GLN A 189 15.61 5.56 -7.74
C GLN A 189 14.94 5.03 -6.48
N LEU A 190 15.58 4.10 -5.78
CA LEU A 190 15.02 3.53 -4.55
C LEU A 190 14.84 4.59 -3.46
N ALA A 191 15.81 5.50 -3.26
CA ALA A 191 15.68 6.60 -2.31
C ALA A 191 14.44 7.47 -2.57
N LYS A 192 14.08 7.71 -3.83
CA LYS A 192 12.88 8.48 -4.15
C LYS A 192 11.62 7.75 -3.72
N CYS A 193 11.56 6.43 -3.95
CA CYS A 193 10.43 5.60 -3.54
C CYS A 193 10.30 5.56 -2.01
N GLY A 194 11.39 5.31 -1.28
CA GLY A 194 11.38 5.30 0.19
C GLY A 194 10.96 6.65 0.79
N LYS A 195 11.42 7.75 0.18
CA LYS A 195 11.01 9.10 0.58
C LYS A 195 9.53 9.36 0.30
N ALA A 196 9.02 8.94 -0.87
CA ALA A 196 7.61 9.06 -1.21
C ALA A 196 6.75 8.29 -0.21
N ALA A 197 7.06 7.02 0.05
CA ALA A 197 6.35 6.19 1.02
C ALA A 197 6.29 6.83 2.41
N SER A 198 7.43 7.33 2.90
CA SER A 198 7.50 7.97 4.23
C SER A 198 6.74 9.29 4.30
N LEU A 199 6.71 10.07 3.19
CA LEU A 199 5.89 11.27 3.10
C LEU A 199 4.38 10.94 3.08
N ARG A 200 3.98 9.85 2.41
CA ARG A 200 2.57 9.37 2.45
C ARG A 200 2.17 8.95 3.86
N ALA A 201 3.03 8.23 4.56
CA ALA A 201 2.79 7.84 5.95
C ALA A 201 2.67 9.06 6.88
N ALA A 202 3.55 10.06 6.70
CA ALA A 202 3.51 11.29 7.49
C ALA A 202 2.31 12.20 7.15
N PHE A 203 1.90 12.27 5.88
CA PHE A 203 0.88 13.21 5.38
C PHE A 203 -0.21 12.49 4.55
N PRO A 204 -1.00 11.58 5.15
CA PRO A 204 -1.89 10.70 4.41
C PRO A 204 -3.05 11.41 3.69
N GLU A 205 -3.51 12.56 4.17
CA GLU A 205 -4.55 13.36 3.49
C GLU A 205 -4.02 14.14 2.28
N GLU A 206 -2.72 14.44 2.28
CA GLU A 206 -2.10 15.35 1.31
C GLU A 206 -1.33 14.60 0.22
N CYS A 207 -0.74 13.46 0.58
CA CYS A 207 0.26 12.75 -0.22
C CYS A 207 -0.27 11.40 -0.68
N GLY A 208 -0.44 11.24 -1.98
CA GLY A 208 -0.71 9.96 -2.66
C GLY A 208 0.54 9.37 -3.29
N TYR A 209 0.40 8.25 -4.01
CA TYR A 209 1.51 7.57 -4.70
C TYR A 209 2.27 8.49 -5.66
N ALA A 210 3.61 8.40 -5.63
CA ALA A 210 4.47 9.14 -6.54
C ALA A 210 4.58 8.44 -7.90
N ALA A 211 4.86 9.21 -8.96
CA ALA A 211 5.20 8.69 -10.28
C ALA A 211 6.34 7.67 -10.24
N GLU A 212 7.33 7.90 -9.37
CA GLU A 212 8.42 6.96 -9.14
C GLU A 212 8.00 5.60 -8.59
N GLU A 213 6.90 5.53 -7.82
CA GLU A 213 6.34 4.28 -7.30
C GLU A 213 5.41 3.60 -8.32
N MET A 214 4.96 4.32 -9.34
CA MET A 214 3.92 3.87 -10.28
C MET A 214 4.46 3.50 -11.66
N ASP A 215 5.67 3.93 -12.01
CA ASP A 215 6.27 3.60 -13.31
C ASP A 215 6.38 2.08 -13.52
N GLY A 216 5.80 1.60 -14.63
CA GLY A 216 5.78 0.19 -15.01
C GLY A 216 4.67 -0.67 -14.37
N LYS A 217 3.83 -0.13 -13.48
CA LYS A 217 2.67 -0.84 -12.91
C LYS A 217 1.46 -0.79 -13.87
N SER A 218 0.45 -1.64 -13.64
CA SER A 218 -0.80 -1.58 -14.41
C SER A 218 -1.91 -0.90 -13.61
N ILE A 219 -2.89 -0.30 -14.31
CA ILE A 219 -4.00 0.41 -13.67
C ILE A 219 -4.84 -0.55 -12.81
N ASP A 220 -5.00 -1.78 -13.30
CA ASP A 220 -5.84 -2.80 -12.65
C ASP A 220 -5.26 -3.24 -11.29
N ASP A 221 -3.93 -3.25 -11.13
CA ASP A 221 -3.25 -3.60 -9.86
C ASP A 221 -3.54 -2.58 -8.74
N MET A 222 -4.01 -1.38 -9.07
CA MET A 222 -4.30 -0.32 -8.09
C MET A 222 -5.68 -0.44 -7.45
N ASN A 223 -6.64 -1.01 -8.19
CA ASN A 223 -8.05 -1.04 -7.78
C ASN A 223 -8.38 -2.14 -6.74
N ASP A 224 -7.41 -2.98 -6.36
CA ASP A 224 -7.59 -4.06 -5.37
C ASP A 224 -7.55 -3.57 -3.90
N SER A 225 -7.67 -2.26 -3.67
CA SER A 225 -7.69 -1.67 -2.34
C SER A 225 -9.11 -1.67 -1.76
N SER A 226 -9.37 -2.46 -0.71
CA SER A 226 -10.66 -2.45 -0.01
C SER A 226 -10.98 -1.07 0.57
N VAL A 227 -12.10 -0.48 0.18
CA VAL A 227 -12.57 0.81 0.73
C VAL A 227 -12.89 0.63 2.21
N ILE A 228 -12.13 1.29 3.08
CA ILE A 228 -12.42 1.36 4.51
C ILE A 228 -13.36 2.55 4.73
N ASN A 229 -14.63 2.28 4.98
CA ASN A 229 -15.60 3.31 5.39
C ASN A 229 -15.34 3.73 6.85
N GLY A 230 -14.41 4.66 7.05
CA GLY A 230 -14.13 5.28 8.34
C GLY A 230 -14.31 6.80 8.26
N THR A 231 -15.02 7.39 9.22
CA THR A 231 -15.10 8.84 9.38
C THR A 231 -13.78 9.34 9.97
N ALA A 232 -13.11 10.28 9.29
CA ALA A 232 -11.89 10.89 9.80
C ALA A 232 -12.19 11.76 11.04
N SER A 233 -11.53 11.47 12.15
CA SER A 233 -11.54 12.32 13.33
C SER A 233 -10.60 13.51 13.08
N ARG A 234 -11.15 14.68 12.75
CA ARG A 234 -10.37 15.91 12.75
C ARG A 234 -10.05 16.28 14.20
N ILE A 235 -8.76 16.53 14.46
CA ILE A 235 -8.33 17.21 15.68
C ILE A 235 -8.19 18.67 15.27
N ASP A 236 -9.20 19.48 15.58
CA ASP A 236 -9.13 20.92 15.34
C ASP A 236 -8.07 21.56 16.25
N GLU A 237 -7.48 22.66 15.77
CA GLU A 237 -6.39 23.38 16.42
C GLU A 237 -6.78 23.96 17.79
N ALA A 238 -5.89 23.74 18.76
CA ALA A 238 -5.64 24.57 19.94
C ALA A 238 -6.77 24.70 20.98
N ASP A 239 -7.04 23.61 21.70
CA ASP A 239 -7.33 23.75 23.13
C ASP A 239 -5.99 23.77 23.89
N VAL A 240 -5.68 24.95 24.45
CA VAL A 240 -4.61 25.12 25.43
C VAL A 240 -5.02 24.34 26.67
N ILE A 241 -4.48 23.13 26.82
CA ILE A 241 -4.64 22.36 28.05
C ILE A 241 -3.50 22.75 28.99
N ASP A 242 -3.91 23.38 30.09
CA ASP A 242 -3.08 23.77 31.23
C ASP A 242 -2.23 22.59 31.72
N ASP A 243 -0.97 22.88 32.05
CA ASP A 243 0.16 21.94 32.19
C ASP A 243 0.13 21.09 33.48
N ALA A 244 -1.06 20.76 34.01
CA ALA A 244 -1.21 20.30 35.39
C ALA A 244 -1.76 18.88 35.60
N ILE A 245 -2.18 18.12 34.57
CA ILE A 245 -2.63 16.73 34.77
C ILE A 245 -2.14 15.82 33.64
N VAL A 246 -0.83 15.54 33.62
CA VAL A 246 -0.27 14.42 32.85
C VAL A 246 -0.54 13.12 33.61
N GLY A 247 -1.72 12.55 33.40
CA GLY A 247 -1.94 11.12 33.59
C GLY A 247 -1.29 10.39 32.41
N SER A 248 -0.20 9.68 32.69
CA SER A 248 0.60 8.90 31.73
C SER A 248 -0.24 8.01 30.81
N VAL A 249 -0.41 8.41 29.55
CA VAL A 249 -0.81 7.48 28.48
C VAL A 249 0.46 6.89 27.90
N GLU A 250 0.77 5.66 28.29
CA GLU A 250 1.92 4.93 27.76
C GLU A 250 1.70 4.51 26.29
N PRO A 251 2.77 4.48 25.47
CA PRO A 251 2.72 3.99 24.10
C PRO A 251 2.33 2.50 24.05
N PRO A 252 1.84 1.98 22.89
CA PRO A 252 1.49 0.57 22.74
C PRO A 252 2.73 -0.30 23.03
N ARG A 253 2.72 -0.97 24.19
CA ARG A 253 3.83 -1.82 24.64
C ARG A 253 3.83 -3.11 23.81
N VAL A 254 4.86 -3.29 22.99
CA VAL A 254 5.18 -4.60 22.39
C VAL A 254 5.46 -5.57 23.54
N ILE A 255 4.62 -6.60 23.70
CA ILE A 255 4.77 -7.57 24.78
C ILE A 255 5.86 -8.56 24.38
N ASP A 256 6.98 -8.56 25.09
CA ASP A 256 8.00 -9.59 24.97
C ASP A 256 7.46 -10.91 25.54
N LEU A 257 7.22 -11.89 24.65
CA LEU A 257 6.66 -13.20 24.99
C LEU A 257 7.56 -14.01 25.95
N SER A 258 8.85 -13.69 26.05
CA SER A 258 9.76 -14.34 27.00
C SER A 258 9.46 -14.00 28.47
N MET A 259 8.72 -12.91 28.71
CA MET A 259 8.35 -12.41 30.03
C MET A 259 7.01 -12.98 30.53
N ILE A 260 6.27 -13.69 29.68
CA ILE A 260 4.99 -14.31 30.04
C ILE A 260 5.22 -15.80 30.35
N PRO A 261 4.89 -16.30 31.56
CA PRO A 261 5.09 -17.70 31.91
C PRO A 261 4.38 -18.66 30.94
N PRO A 262 4.98 -19.79 30.53
CA PRO A 262 4.34 -20.74 29.59
C PRO A 262 2.97 -21.26 30.05
N LYS A 263 2.76 -21.32 31.37
CA LYS A 263 1.48 -21.69 31.99
C LYS A 263 0.38 -20.67 31.70
N VAL A 264 0.71 -19.38 31.68
CA VAL A 264 -0.21 -18.27 31.37
C VAL A 264 -0.54 -18.31 29.88
N GLN A 265 0.45 -18.49 29.01
CA GLN A 265 0.23 -18.63 27.56
C GLN A 265 -0.74 -19.77 27.23
N LYS A 266 -0.56 -20.94 27.86
CA LYS A 266 -1.48 -22.09 27.70
C LYS A 266 -2.88 -21.82 28.24
N ALA A 267 -3.01 -21.08 29.34
CA ALA A 267 -4.30 -20.73 29.91
C ALA A 267 -5.06 -19.72 29.04
N VAL A 268 -4.36 -18.72 28.49
CA VAL A 268 -4.93 -17.72 27.57
C VAL A 268 -5.32 -18.37 26.24
N SER A 269 -4.50 -19.24 25.66
CA SER A 269 -4.83 -19.92 24.41
C SER A 269 -6.08 -20.82 24.54
N GLU A 270 -6.23 -21.52 25.66
CA GLU A 270 -7.43 -22.30 25.94
C GLU A 270 -8.66 -21.43 26.20
N LEU A 271 -8.50 -20.27 26.86
CA LEU A 271 -9.58 -19.29 27.04
C LEU A 271 -10.06 -18.75 25.68
N VAL A 272 -9.14 -18.34 24.81
CA VAL A 272 -9.45 -17.87 23.45
C VAL A 272 -10.17 -18.97 22.66
N ARG A 273 -9.66 -20.20 22.69
CA ARG A 273 -10.27 -21.34 21.98
C ARG A 273 -11.72 -21.60 22.42
N ARG A 274 -11.98 -21.62 23.73
CA ARG A 274 -13.34 -21.82 24.28
C ARG A 274 -14.26 -20.66 23.93
N THR A 275 -13.75 -19.44 23.99
CA THR A 275 -14.51 -18.23 23.70
C THR A 275 -14.91 -18.17 22.22
N ALA A 276 -13.99 -18.54 21.32
CA ALA A 276 -14.28 -18.61 19.89
C ALA A 276 -15.35 -19.66 19.54
N LEU A 277 -15.36 -20.81 20.25
CA LEU A 277 -16.39 -21.83 20.06
C LEU A 277 -17.75 -21.43 20.65
N ALA A 278 -17.76 -20.74 21.79
CA ALA A 278 -18.99 -20.40 22.50
C ALA A 278 -19.58 -19.02 22.13
N GLY A 279 -18.82 -18.17 21.43
CA GLY A 279 -19.20 -16.78 21.12
C GLY A 279 -19.30 -15.85 22.34
N ALA A 280 -18.89 -16.30 23.52
CA ALA A 280 -19.11 -15.62 24.80
C ALA A 280 -18.01 -14.58 25.14
N TRP A 281 -17.76 -13.64 24.24
CA TRP A 281 -16.64 -12.69 24.33
C TRP A 281 -16.65 -11.85 25.60
N LYS A 282 -17.80 -11.28 25.98
CA LYS A 282 -17.93 -10.45 27.18
C LYS A 282 -17.51 -11.21 28.46
N ALA A 283 -17.96 -12.45 28.60
CA ALA A 283 -17.60 -13.29 29.75
C ALA A 283 -16.11 -13.63 29.78
N ALA A 284 -15.46 -13.73 28.62
CA ALA A 284 -14.02 -13.97 28.53
C ALA A 284 -13.20 -12.76 28.98
N TYR A 285 -13.61 -11.54 28.63
CA TYR A 285 -12.98 -10.31 29.11
C TYR A 285 -13.15 -10.15 30.63
N ASP A 286 -14.35 -10.41 31.16
CA ASP A 286 -14.60 -10.37 32.60
C ASP A 286 -13.76 -11.42 33.35
N TYR A 287 -13.63 -12.62 32.80
CA TYR A 287 -12.75 -13.64 33.36
C TYR A 287 -11.27 -13.23 33.32
N ALA A 288 -10.79 -12.68 32.21
CA ALA A 288 -9.40 -12.25 32.07
C ALA A 288 -9.05 -11.15 33.09
N ASN A 289 -9.89 -10.12 33.22
CA ASN A 289 -9.73 -9.03 34.18
C ASN A 289 -9.71 -9.49 35.65
N ASN A 290 -10.43 -10.58 35.96
CA ASN A 290 -10.43 -11.16 37.31
C ASN A 290 -9.27 -12.13 37.55
N LYS A 291 -8.79 -12.82 36.51
CA LYS A 291 -7.83 -13.93 36.64
C LYS A 291 -6.37 -13.49 36.51
N PHE A 292 -6.09 -12.52 35.64
CA PHE A 292 -4.74 -12.07 35.32
C PHE A 292 -4.50 -10.65 35.83
N LYS A 293 -3.23 -10.27 36.02
CA LYS A 293 -2.83 -8.92 36.44
C LYS A 293 -1.54 -8.51 35.74
N GLY A 294 -1.29 -7.20 35.62
CA GLY A 294 -0.06 -6.69 35.02
C GLY A 294 0.13 -7.17 33.59
N LEU A 295 1.37 -7.57 33.23
CA LEU A 295 1.71 -8.01 31.87
C LEU A 295 0.87 -9.21 31.39
N ASP A 296 0.52 -10.13 32.29
CA ASP A 296 -0.29 -11.31 31.96
C ASP A 296 -1.71 -10.90 31.52
N LEU A 297 -2.29 -9.86 32.14
CA LEU A 297 -3.59 -9.32 31.76
C LEU A 297 -3.51 -8.64 30.40
N THR A 298 -2.50 -7.79 30.19
CA THR A 298 -2.28 -7.13 28.90
C THR A 298 -2.15 -8.15 27.77
N TYR A 299 -1.40 -9.23 28.00
CA TYR A 299 -1.28 -10.33 27.04
C TYR A 299 -2.62 -11.05 26.79
N ALA A 300 -3.37 -11.37 27.85
CA ALA A 300 -4.66 -12.03 27.72
C ALA A 300 -5.70 -11.20 26.93
N ILE A 301 -5.75 -9.89 27.16
CA ILE A 301 -6.65 -8.97 26.45
C ILE A 301 -6.26 -8.85 24.98
N ALA A 302 -4.95 -8.70 24.68
CA ALA A 302 -4.46 -8.61 23.30
C ALA A 302 -4.80 -9.86 22.46
N GLU A 303 -4.66 -11.06 23.03
CA GLU A 303 -5.01 -12.30 22.34
C GLU A 303 -6.53 -12.46 22.15
N LEU A 304 -7.34 -12.03 23.11
CA LEU A 304 -8.80 -12.02 22.98
C LEU A 304 -9.27 -11.04 21.89
N ASP A 305 -8.67 -9.85 21.80
CA ASP A 305 -8.98 -8.85 20.79
C ASP A 305 -8.68 -9.37 19.38
N LYS A 306 -7.48 -9.96 19.18
CA LYS A 306 -7.07 -10.59 17.92
C LYS A 306 -8.03 -11.69 17.47
N ALA A 307 -8.47 -12.53 18.40
CA ALA A 307 -9.40 -13.61 18.12
C ALA A 307 -10.82 -13.10 17.83
N SER A 308 -11.29 -12.08 18.55
CA SER A 308 -12.61 -11.49 18.34
C SER A 308 -12.72 -10.78 16.98
N ALA A 309 -11.64 -10.11 16.54
CA ALA A 309 -11.57 -9.49 15.21
C ALA A 309 -11.63 -10.55 14.10
N SER A 310 -10.91 -11.66 14.29
CA SER A 310 -10.93 -12.80 13.36
C SER A 310 -12.31 -13.46 13.29
N ALA A 311 -13.00 -13.59 14.42
CA ALA A 311 -14.37 -14.13 14.48
C ALA A 311 -15.41 -13.19 13.82
N LYS A 312 -15.28 -11.87 14.02
CA LYS A 312 -16.12 -10.87 13.34
C LYS A 312 -15.90 -10.90 11.82
N ALA A 313 -14.65 -11.01 11.37
CA ALA A 313 -14.33 -11.12 9.94
C ALA A 313 -14.89 -12.40 9.30
N ALA A 314 -14.97 -13.51 10.04
CA ALA A 314 -15.59 -14.75 9.59
C ALA A 314 -17.12 -14.66 9.50
N SER A 315 -17.78 -13.96 10.45
CA SER A 315 -19.22 -13.70 10.43
C SER A 315 -19.66 -12.87 9.21
N THR A 316 -18.86 -11.90 8.79
CA THR A 316 -19.19 -11.02 7.65
C THR A 316 -19.08 -11.72 6.28
N LYS A 317 -18.38 -12.86 6.20
CA LYS A 317 -18.30 -13.68 4.97
C LYS A 317 -19.43 -14.73 4.84
N GLY A 318 -20.26 -14.91 5.87
CA GLY A 318 -21.32 -15.92 5.90
C GLY A 318 -22.67 -15.51 5.29
N ASP A 319 -22.84 -14.24 4.90
CA ASP A 319 -24.15 -13.67 4.54
C ASP A 319 -24.33 -13.41 3.03
N VAL A 320 -23.71 -14.24 2.18
CA VAL A 320 -23.88 -14.19 0.72
C VAL A 320 -24.32 -15.57 0.21
N ASN A 321 -25.57 -15.94 0.50
CA ASN A 321 -26.34 -16.79 -0.41
C ASN A 321 -27.84 -16.69 -0.12
N HIS A 322 -28.52 -15.81 -0.86
CA HIS A 322 -29.97 -15.83 -0.97
C HIS A 322 -30.36 -15.95 -2.44
N GLN A 323 -30.67 -17.17 -2.88
CA GLN A 323 -31.62 -17.41 -3.95
C GLN A 323 -32.66 -18.42 -3.45
N PRO A 324 -33.96 -18.18 -3.69
CA PRO A 324 -35.01 -19.09 -3.25
C PRO A 324 -35.06 -20.29 -4.20
N ILE A 325 -34.84 -21.49 -3.65
CA ILE A 325 -35.15 -22.73 -4.36
C ILE A 325 -36.18 -23.54 -3.59
N ASP A 326 -37.21 -23.82 -4.37
CA ASP A 326 -38.39 -24.67 -4.25
C ASP A 326 -38.38 -25.79 -3.20
N ALA A 327 -39.55 -25.94 -2.56
CA ALA A 327 -39.84 -26.93 -1.55
C ALA A 327 -40.20 -28.27 -2.22
N SER A 328 -39.25 -29.20 -2.32
CA SER A 328 -39.53 -30.64 -2.32
C SER A 328 -38.25 -31.47 -2.25
N GLY A 329 -38.18 -32.38 -1.28
CA GLY A 329 -37.21 -33.50 -1.25
C GLY A 329 -36.14 -33.45 -0.15
N MET A 330 -36.53 -33.69 1.11
CA MET A 330 -35.59 -34.17 2.14
C MET A 330 -35.45 -35.70 2.06
N PRO A 331 -34.23 -36.25 1.95
CA PRO A 331 -33.84 -37.46 2.65
C PRO A 331 -33.16 -37.10 3.99
N PRO A 332 -33.38 -37.85 5.08
CA PRO A 332 -32.90 -37.45 6.40
C PRO A 332 -31.38 -37.63 6.53
N ALA A 333 -30.73 -36.67 7.17
CA ALA A 333 -29.34 -36.76 7.58
C ALA A 333 -29.19 -37.72 8.76
N SER A 334 -28.48 -38.83 8.57
CA SER A 334 -28.00 -39.70 9.64
C SER A 334 -26.74 -39.10 10.26
N ASP A 335 -26.83 -38.73 11.54
CA ASP A 335 -25.69 -38.30 12.35
C ASP A 335 -24.91 -39.54 12.84
N PRO A 336 -23.62 -39.71 12.51
CA PRO A 336 -22.79 -40.83 12.96
C PRO A 336 -22.69 -40.96 14.50
N ALA A 337 -22.97 -39.89 15.25
CA ALA A 337 -23.02 -39.93 16.71
C ALA A 337 -24.30 -40.59 17.27
N SER A 338 -25.40 -40.55 16.51
CA SER A 338 -26.68 -41.17 16.90
C SER A 338 -26.69 -42.69 16.70
N GLU A 339 -25.91 -43.20 15.73
CA GLU A 339 -25.74 -44.64 15.47
C GLU A 339 -24.85 -45.34 16.52
N ALA A 340 -23.86 -44.64 17.06
CA ALA A 340 -22.99 -45.14 18.13
C ALA A 340 -23.72 -45.23 19.49
N LEU A 341 -24.63 -44.30 19.77
CA LEU A 341 -25.41 -44.28 21.01
C LEU A 341 -26.54 -45.32 21.02
N ASN A 342 -27.13 -45.63 19.86
CA ASN A 342 -28.16 -46.66 19.72
C ASN A 342 -27.59 -48.09 19.75
N LYS A 343 -26.43 -48.34 19.13
CA LYS A 343 -25.74 -49.65 19.22
C LYS A 343 -25.29 -50.01 20.65
N ALA A 344 -24.92 -49.02 21.47
CA ALA A 344 -24.59 -49.23 22.88
C ALA A 344 -25.83 -49.51 23.77
N ARG A 345 -27.02 -49.01 23.39
CA ARG A 345 -28.28 -49.32 24.07
C ARG A 345 -28.82 -50.71 23.74
N GLU A 346 -28.63 -51.20 22.51
CA GLU A 346 -29.05 -52.55 22.09
C GLU A 346 -28.16 -53.67 22.66
N THR A 347 -26.87 -53.42 22.88
CA THR A 347 -25.95 -54.38 23.53
C THR A 347 -26.12 -54.47 25.05
N LEU A 348 -26.65 -53.43 25.70
CA LEU A 348 -26.98 -53.46 27.14
C LEU A 348 -28.41 -53.95 27.44
N GLY A 349 -29.32 -53.92 26.46
CA GLY A 349 -30.68 -54.47 26.57
C GLY A 349 -30.77 -56.00 26.35
N SER A 350 -29.83 -56.58 25.61
CA SER A 350 -29.81 -58.02 25.28
C SER A 350 -29.12 -58.91 26.33
N ALA A 351 -28.47 -58.34 27.34
CA ALA A 351 -27.84 -59.09 28.45
C ALA A 351 -28.74 -59.26 29.70
N ARG A 352 -30.03 -58.91 29.63
CA ARG A 352 -31.01 -59.11 30.72
C ARG A 352 -32.18 -60.03 30.35
N GLN A 353 -32.14 -60.66 29.18
CA GLN A 353 -33.03 -61.75 28.79
C GLN A 353 -32.24 -62.84 28.07
N SER A 354 -31.34 -63.49 28.81
CA SER A 354 -30.80 -64.83 28.52
C SER A 354 -30.29 -65.43 29.81
#